data_AF-A0A969J5F6-F1
#
_entry.id   AF-A0A969J5F6-F1
#
_cell.length_a   1.000
_cell.length_b   1.000
_cell.length_c   1.000
_cell.angle_alpha   90.00
_cell.angle_beta   90.00
_cell.angle_gamma   90.00
#
_symmetry.space_group_name_H-M   'P 1'
#
loop_
_entity.id
_entity.type
_entity.pdbx_description
1 polymer ?
#
loop_
_entity_poly.entity_id
_entity_poly.type
_entity_poly.pdbx_seq_one_letter_code
_entity_poly.pdbx_strand_id
1 'polypeptide(L)'
;METLGATQFDRGVLSIALIHLCNQESHVGQEVRRLYNAWKEETNEPITDLWSESYWFTLYVPHPDQQYEEMTLEAGLTQGYNIEVKLIQDKSQIPYDLPRRGHFVVVLKQQELDGEFAIAATGIFVRPLAVLSLDLIVDIVDPKEAQYQPIILKHAVIRDYPTDWEQKLRMFITQEITIDELPSLVQYVDQALNPDYRPPSWKEVYLAARGFAGV
;
A
#
# COMPACT_ATOMS: atom_id res chain seq x y z
N MET A 1 -1.81 6.02 -23.36
CA MET A 1 -1.62 6.15 -21.89
C MET A 1 -1.67 4.74 -21.32
N GLU A 2 -0.59 4.25 -20.72
CA GLU A 2 -0.60 2.91 -20.10
C GLU A 2 -1.11 3.01 -18.66
N THR A 3 -2.28 2.41 -18.43
CA THR A 3 -2.97 2.36 -17.13
C THR A 3 -2.10 1.72 -16.05
N LEU A 4 -2.13 2.25 -14.82
CA LEU A 4 -1.42 1.64 -13.68
C LEU A 4 -1.86 0.18 -13.49
N GLY A 5 -0.90 -0.74 -13.31
CA GLY A 5 -1.18 -2.16 -13.13
C GLY A 5 -1.44 -2.92 -14.45
N ALA A 6 -1.37 -2.23 -15.60
CA ALA A 6 -1.39 -2.85 -16.92
C ALA A 6 -0.11 -3.64 -17.20
N THR A 7 1.02 -3.20 -16.65
CA THR A 7 2.31 -3.88 -16.83
C THR A 7 2.63 -4.80 -15.66
N GLN A 8 3.46 -5.82 -15.93
CA GLN A 8 4.01 -6.68 -14.89
C GLN A 8 4.84 -5.89 -13.87
N PHE A 9 5.57 -4.88 -14.35
CA PHE A 9 6.40 -4.03 -13.51
C PHE A 9 5.53 -3.29 -12.47
N ASP A 10 4.47 -2.63 -12.91
CA ASP A 10 3.54 -1.90 -12.03
C ASP A 10 2.98 -2.82 -10.93
N ARG A 11 2.53 -4.02 -11.31
CA ARG A 11 2.02 -5.02 -10.36
C ARG A 11 3.08 -5.46 -9.37
N GLY A 12 4.33 -5.64 -9.83
CA GLY A 12 5.46 -5.96 -8.98
C GLY A 12 5.72 -4.86 -7.95
N VAL A 13 5.72 -3.58 -8.39
CA VAL A 13 5.97 -2.43 -7.51
C VAL A 13 4.87 -2.28 -6.46
N LEU A 14 3.61 -2.44 -6.85
CA LEU A 14 2.51 -2.39 -5.88
C LEU A 14 2.54 -3.59 -4.92
N SER A 15 2.95 -4.76 -5.39
CA SER A 15 3.07 -5.96 -4.54
C SER A 15 4.20 -5.82 -3.50
N ILE A 16 5.38 -5.34 -3.90
CA ILE A 16 6.48 -5.09 -2.95
C ILE A 16 6.11 -3.97 -1.99
N ALA A 17 5.37 -2.94 -2.44
CA ALA A 17 4.88 -1.90 -1.56
C ALA A 17 3.94 -2.45 -0.48
N LEU A 18 2.98 -3.29 -0.85
CA LEU A 18 2.06 -3.92 0.10
C LEU A 18 2.78 -4.82 1.11
N ILE A 19 3.86 -5.50 0.70
CA ILE A 19 4.73 -6.28 1.60
C ILE A 19 5.32 -5.39 2.70
N HIS A 20 5.86 -4.23 2.32
CA HIS A 20 6.44 -3.29 3.30
C HIS A 20 5.37 -2.68 4.20
N LEU A 21 4.22 -2.28 3.64
CA LEU A 21 3.10 -1.73 4.42
C LEU A 21 2.58 -2.70 5.50
N CYS A 22 2.61 -4.01 5.24
CA CYS A 22 2.12 -5.01 6.19
C CYS A 22 3.11 -5.30 7.32
N ASN A 23 4.40 -5.14 7.06
CA ASN A 23 5.47 -5.55 7.97
C ASN A 23 5.96 -4.39 8.85
N GLN A 24 5.72 -4.47 10.16
CA GLN A 24 6.11 -3.43 11.12
C GLN A 24 7.62 -3.27 11.27
N GLU A 25 8.37 -4.31 10.94
CA GLU A 25 9.84 -4.30 11.02
C GLU A 25 10.49 -3.83 9.72
N SER A 26 9.70 -3.57 8.66
CA SER A 26 10.20 -2.94 7.43
C SER A 26 10.62 -1.49 7.67
N HIS A 27 11.39 -0.91 6.74
CA HIS A 27 11.72 0.51 6.77
C HIS A 27 10.47 1.40 6.93
N VAL A 28 9.40 1.09 6.18
CA VAL A 28 8.14 1.83 6.27
C VAL A 28 7.48 1.63 7.62
N GLY A 29 7.44 0.41 8.16
CA GLY A 29 6.89 0.13 9.49
C GLY A 29 7.63 0.85 10.62
N GLN A 30 8.95 0.93 10.51
CA GLN A 30 9.79 1.70 11.44
C GLN A 30 9.52 3.20 11.33
N GLU A 31 9.32 3.72 10.12
CA GLU A 31 8.98 5.13 9.89
C GLU A 31 7.59 5.48 10.45
N VAL A 32 6.59 4.60 10.25
CA VAL A 32 5.25 4.72 10.88
C VAL A 32 5.41 4.81 12.40
N ARG A 33 6.25 3.94 13.01
CA ARG A 33 6.54 3.95 14.45
C ARG A 33 7.17 5.25 14.91
N ARG A 34 8.14 5.77 14.14
CA ARG A 34 8.80 7.05 14.43
C ARG A 34 7.79 8.20 14.43
N LEU A 35 6.95 8.29 13.40
CA LEU A 35 5.92 9.33 13.27
C LEU A 35 4.88 9.26 14.40
N TYR A 36 4.41 8.06 14.73
CA TYR A 36 3.45 7.85 15.81
C TYR A 36 4.00 8.28 17.17
N ASN A 37 5.21 7.83 17.51
CA ASN A 37 5.83 8.16 18.78
C ASN A 37 6.08 9.67 18.91
N ALA A 38 6.59 10.32 17.87
CA ALA A 38 6.77 11.77 17.85
C ALA A 38 5.45 12.52 18.10
N TRP A 39 4.37 12.10 17.45
CA TRP A 39 3.05 12.70 17.65
C TRP A 39 2.48 12.46 19.06
N LYS A 40 2.68 11.27 19.63
CA LYS A 40 2.28 10.97 21.01
C LYS A 40 3.06 11.79 22.04
N GLU A 41 4.35 12.00 21.81
CA GLU A 41 5.18 12.90 22.64
C GLU A 41 4.67 14.36 22.56
N GLU A 42 4.31 14.84 21.38
CA GLU A 42 3.75 16.19 21.19
C GLU A 42 2.38 16.39 21.86
N THR A 43 1.54 15.35 21.84
CA THR A 43 0.17 15.40 22.39
C THR A 43 0.08 14.99 23.86
N ASN A 44 1.18 14.48 24.44
CA ASN A 44 1.26 13.91 25.79
C ASN A 44 0.20 12.81 26.03
N GLU A 45 -0.14 12.07 24.97
CA GLU A 45 -1.04 10.92 25.02
C GLU A 45 -0.25 9.61 25.22
N PRO A 46 -0.84 8.59 25.86
CA PRO A 46 -0.19 7.30 26.02
C PRO A 46 0.01 6.60 24.67
N ILE A 47 1.19 5.99 24.50
CA ILE A 47 1.48 5.07 23.40
C ILE A 47 0.61 3.83 23.58
N THR A 48 -0.16 3.49 22.55
CA THR A 48 -1.06 2.31 22.56
C THR A 48 -0.71 1.39 21.39
N ASP A 49 -1.50 1.41 20.33
CA ASP A 49 -1.30 0.64 19.12
C ASP A 49 -0.82 1.57 18.01
N LEU A 50 0.27 1.20 17.35
CA LEU A 50 0.83 1.93 16.22
C LEU A 50 -0.20 2.18 15.12
N TRP A 51 -1.10 1.22 14.92
CA TRP A 51 -2.12 1.25 13.88
C TRP A 51 -3.48 1.73 14.41
N SER A 52 -3.50 2.42 15.56
CA SER A 52 -4.71 3.09 16.06
C SER A 52 -5.05 4.33 15.23
N GLU A 53 -4.04 4.95 14.63
CA GLU A 53 -4.18 6.15 13.81
C GLU A 53 -4.24 5.82 12.32
N SER A 54 -4.74 6.78 11.55
CA SER A 54 -4.72 6.73 10.09
C SER A 54 -3.45 7.38 9.55
N TYR A 55 -2.89 6.77 8.51
CA TYR A 55 -1.67 7.23 7.85
C TYR A 55 -1.97 7.49 6.38
N TRP A 56 -1.22 8.42 5.80
CA TRP A 56 -1.19 8.72 4.38
C TRP A 56 0.05 8.05 3.81
N PHE A 57 -0.14 7.10 2.90
CA PHE A 57 0.95 6.45 2.19
C PHE A 57 1.01 6.95 0.75
N THR A 58 2.18 7.38 0.31
CA THR A 58 2.46 7.68 -1.10
C THR A 58 3.33 6.58 -1.67
N LEU A 59 2.83 5.87 -2.67
CA LEU A 59 3.53 4.78 -3.35
C LEU A 59 4.03 5.29 -4.71
N TYR A 60 5.34 5.26 -4.91
CA TYR A 60 5.98 5.67 -6.15
C TYR A 60 6.18 4.45 -7.03
N VAL A 61 5.65 4.52 -8.26
CA VAL A 61 5.88 3.55 -9.33
C VAL A 61 6.81 4.21 -10.35
N PRO A 62 8.14 4.00 -10.22
CA PRO A 62 9.12 4.66 -11.08
C PRO A 62 9.07 4.09 -12.50
N HIS A 63 9.71 4.78 -13.45
CA HIS A 63 9.95 4.20 -14.77
C HIS A 63 10.80 2.92 -14.65
N PRO A 64 10.55 1.84 -15.41
CA PRO A 64 11.32 0.58 -15.30
C PRO A 64 12.83 0.74 -15.52
N ASP A 65 13.22 1.73 -16.32
CA ASP A 65 14.62 2.04 -16.62
C ASP A 65 15.24 3.09 -15.66
N GLN A 66 14.51 3.52 -14.63
CA GLN A 66 15.02 4.49 -13.64
C GLN A 66 16.18 3.90 -12.83
N GLN A 67 17.14 4.75 -12.46
CA GLN A 67 18.20 4.42 -11.50
C GLN A 67 18.04 5.29 -10.25
N TYR A 68 18.33 4.73 -9.07
CA TYR A 68 18.46 5.51 -7.84
C TYR A 68 19.89 6.01 -7.69
N GLU A 69 20.07 7.12 -6.97
CA GLU A 69 21.39 7.60 -6.60
C GLU A 69 22.06 6.58 -5.67
N GLU A 70 23.26 6.11 -6.04
CA GLU A 70 24.06 5.11 -5.31
C GLU A 70 23.42 3.73 -5.11
N MET A 71 22.25 3.45 -5.71
CA MET A 71 21.50 2.22 -5.51
C MET A 71 20.81 1.74 -6.79
N THR A 72 20.71 0.43 -6.97
CA THR A 72 19.90 -0.12 -8.08
C THR A 72 18.40 0.02 -7.77
N LEU A 73 17.58 0.18 -8.81
CA LEU A 73 16.12 0.18 -8.68
C LEU A 73 15.62 -1.04 -7.89
N GLU A 74 16.15 -2.23 -8.21
CA GLU A 74 15.80 -3.48 -7.52
C GLU A 74 16.09 -3.44 -6.02
N ALA A 75 17.25 -2.88 -5.62
CA ALA A 75 17.63 -2.76 -4.23
C ALA A 75 16.72 -1.77 -3.50
N GLY A 76 16.44 -0.60 -4.10
CA GLY A 76 15.56 0.40 -3.51
C GLY A 76 14.12 -0.10 -3.33
N LEU A 77 13.58 -0.79 -4.34
CA LEU A 77 12.26 -1.43 -4.26
C LEU A 77 12.23 -2.54 -3.21
N THR A 78 13.29 -3.35 -3.11
CA THR A 78 13.39 -4.39 -2.07
C THR A 78 13.39 -3.80 -0.66
N GLN A 79 13.96 -2.61 -0.47
CA GLN A 79 13.97 -1.91 0.83
C GLN A 79 12.72 -1.04 1.08
N GLY A 80 11.83 -0.90 0.09
CA GLY A 80 10.61 -0.09 0.21
C GLY A 80 10.88 1.42 0.14
N TYR A 81 11.95 1.85 -0.52
CA TYR A 81 12.32 3.27 -0.64
C TYR A 81 11.40 4.06 -1.56
N ASN A 82 10.55 3.38 -2.32
CA ASN A 82 9.53 3.98 -3.16
C ASN A 82 8.24 4.29 -2.38
N ILE A 83 8.31 4.40 -1.05
CA ILE A 83 7.14 4.56 -0.18
C ILE A 83 7.42 5.68 0.80
N GLU A 84 6.55 6.69 0.80
CA GLU A 84 6.52 7.71 1.82
C GLU A 84 5.30 7.51 2.73
N VAL A 85 5.44 7.89 3.99
CA VAL A 85 4.36 7.88 4.96
C VAL A 85 4.28 9.20 5.71
N LYS A 86 3.05 9.64 5.99
CA LYS A 86 2.75 10.77 6.87
C LYS A 86 1.59 10.40 7.79
N LEU A 87 1.56 10.98 8.99
CA LEU A 87 0.41 10.86 9.88
C LEU A 87 -0.73 11.76 9.37
N ILE A 88 -1.97 11.26 9.36
CA ILE A 88 -3.14 12.07 9.01
C ILE A 88 -3.59 12.84 10.25
N GLN A 89 -3.31 14.14 10.28
CA GLN A 89 -3.79 15.04 11.34
C GLN A 89 -5.10 15.73 10.93
N ASP A 90 -5.29 15.99 9.64
CA ASP A 90 -6.48 16.64 9.09
C ASP A 90 -7.12 15.77 8.01
N LYS A 91 -8.25 15.15 8.34
CA LYS A 91 -9.00 14.29 7.42
C LYS A 91 -9.71 15.06 6.31
N SER A 92 -9.87 16.38 6.41
CA SER A 92 -10.54 17.18 5.38
C SER A 92 -9.78 17.22 4.05
N GLN A 93 -8.49 16.86 4.07
CA GLN A 93 -7.62 16.81 2.90
C GLN A 93 -7.73 15.48 2.13
N ILE A 94 -8.53 14.52 2.64
CA ILE A 94 -8.67 13.19 2.06
C ILE A 94 -9.99 13.15 1.28
N PRO A 95 -9.97 12.81 -0.03
CA PRO A 95 -11.18 12.75 -0.84
C PRO A 95 -12.04 11.50 -0.59
N TYR A 96 -11.75 10.75 0.48
CA TYR A 96 -12.42 9.51 0.89
C TYR A 96 -13.00 9.66 2.29
N ASP A 97 -14.17 9.08 2.51
CA ASP A 97 -14.67 8.82 3.85
C ASP A 97 -13.89 7.63 4.44
N LEU A 98 -12.75 7.94 5.05
CA LEU A 98 -11.79 6.94 5.50
C LEU A 98 -12.33 6.25 6.76
N PRO A 99 -12.58 4.91 6.72
CA PRO A 99 -13.00 4.17 7.89
C PRO A 99 -11.99 4.34 9.02
N ARG A 100 -12.45 4.25 10.27
CA ARG A 100 -11.55 4.30 11.42
C ARG A 100 -10.47 3.22 11.27
N ARG A 101 -9.19 3.60 11.41
CA ARG A 101 -8.01 2.74 11.23
C ARG A 101 -7.83 2.19 9.79
N GLY A 102 -8.58 2.70 8.83
CA GLY A 102 -8.19 2.67 7.43
C GLY A 102 -7.04 3.65 7.19
N HIS A 103 -6.19 3.34 6.21
CA HIS A 103 -5.08 4.22 5.83
C HIS A 103 -5.29 4.68 4.39
N PHE A 104 -5.05 5.96 4.14
CA PHE A 104 -5.19 6.52 2.80
C PHE A 104 -3.95 6.25 1.98
N VAL A 105 -4.14 5.92 0.71
CA VAL A 105 -3.06 5.58 -0.23
C VAL A 105 -3.19 6.44 -1.48
N VAL A 106 -2.08 7.02 -1.92
CA VAL A 106 -1.93 7.62 -3.23
C VAL A 106 -0.83 6.88 -3.97
N VAL A 107 -1.09 6.47 -5.21
CA VAL A 107 -0.08 5.92 -6.10
C VAL A 107 0.30 6.97 -7.12
N LEU A 108 1.58 7.29 -7.20
CA LEU A 108 2.15 8.13 -8.23
C LEU A 108 2.94 7.28 -9.22
N LYS A 109 2.73 7.47 -10.52
CA LYS A 109 3.44 6.77 -11.59
C LYS A 109 4.27 7.75 -12.41
N GLN A 110 5.52 7.39 -12.65
CA GLN A 110 6.41 8.07 -13.58
C GLN A 110 6.28 7.41 -14.96
N GLN A 111 5.81 8.15 -15.96
CA GLN A 111 5.57 7.59 -17.30
C GLN A 111 6.79 7.64 -18.21
N GLU A 112 7.64 8.65 -18.06
CA GLU A 112 8.84 8.86 -18.87
C GLU A 112 10.09 8.75 -17.99
N LEU A 113 11.18 8.24 -18.55
CA LEU A 113 12.48 8.23 -17.86
C LEU A 113 12.87 9.67 -17.47
N ASP A 114 13.24 9.89 -16.21
CA ASP A 114 13.51 11.22 -15.62
C ASP A 114 12.33 12.21 -15.68
N GLY A 115 11.12 11.74 -15.97
CA GLY A 115 9.89 12.54 -15.96
C GLY A 115 9.33 12.74 -14.55
N GLU A 116 8.32 13.59 -14.43
CA GLU A 116 7.60 13.81 -13.17
C GLU A 116 6.67 12.64 -12.83
N PHE A 117 6.42 12.47 -11.53
CA PHE A 117 5.44 11.54 -11.00
C PHE A 117 4.03 12.15 -11.07
N ALA A 118 3.08 11.44 -11.67
CA ALA A 118 1.69 11.84 -11.75
C ALA A 118 0.78 10.89 -10.94
N ILE A 119 -0.32 11.40 -10.38
CA ILE A 119 -1.29 10.55 -9.67
C ILE A 119 -1.89 9.54 -10.64
N ALA A 120 -1.79 8.28 -10.28
CA ALA A 120 -2.25 7.15 -11.08
C ALA A 120 -3.36 6.35 -10.38
N ALA A 121 -3.42 6.38 -9.04
CA ALA A 121 -4.52 5.84 -8.28
C ALA A 121 -4.60 6.46 -6.88
N THR A 122 -5.77 6.37 -6.26
CA THR A 122 -5.98 6.66 -4.84
C THR A 122 -6.79 5.54 -4.20
N GLY A 123 -6.76 5.40 -2.88
CA GLY A 123 -7.58 4.40 -2.23
C GLY A 123 -7.24 4.15 -0.78
N ILE A 124 -7.53 2.94 -0.31
CA ILE A 124 -7.45 2.56 1.10
C ILE A 124 -6.59 1.31 1.26
N PHE A 125 -5.61 1.38 2.16
CA PHE A 125 -4.92 0.22 2.70
C PHE A 125 -5.67 -0.29 3.94
N VAL A 126 -6.11 -1.54 3.87
CA VAL A 126 -6.82 -2.23 4.96
C VAL A 126 -5.88 -3.25 5.56
N ARG A 127 -5.18 -2.83 6.61
CA ARG A 127 -4.07 -3.59 7.20
C ARG A 127 -4.46 -5.01 7.63
N PRO A 128 -5.55 -5.26 8.40
CA PRO A 128 -5.87 -6.61 8.83
C PRO A 128 -6.01 -7.60 7.67
N LEU A 129 -6.59 -7.16 6.55
CA LEU A 129 -6.74 -7.97 5.35
C LEU A 129 -5.48 -8.04 4.48
N ALA A 130 -4.46 -7.22 4.76
CA ALA A 130 -3.27 -7.07 3.93
C ALA A 130 -3.64 -6.78 2.47
N VAL A 131 -4.51 -5.78 2.25
CA VAL A 131 -5.09 -5.44 0.94
C VAL A 131 -5.01 -3.94 0.66
N LEU A 132 -4.71 -3.60 -0.60
CA LEU A 132 -4.95 -2.27 -1.18
C LEU A 132 -6.25 -2.32 -2.00
N SER A 133 -7.20 -1.46 -1.67
CA SER A 133 -8.37 -1.16 -2.50
C SER A 133 -8.13 0.18 -3.17
N LEU A 134 -7.85 0.19 -4.47
CA LEU A 134 -7.45 1.39 -5.21
C LEU A 134 -8.43 1.69 -6.33
N ASP A 135 -8.67 2.97 -6.58
CA ASP A 135 -9.36 3.48 -7.75
C ASP A 135 -8.31 4.01 -8.74
N LEU A 136 -8.10 3.28 -9.84
CA LEU A 136 -7.18 3.69 -10.90
C LEU A 136 -7.76 4.87 -11.67
N ILE A 137 -6.93 5.87 -11.94
CA ILE A 137 -7.28 6.99 -12.79
C ILE A 137 -6.91 6.63 -14.23
N VAL A 138 -7.90 6.31 -15.05
CA VAL A 138 -7.72 5.76 -16.42
C VAL A 138 -7.61 6.88 -17.46
N ASP A 139 -8.23 8.03 -17.21
CA ASP A 139 -8.20 9.19 -18.12
C ASP A 139 -8.18 10.49 -17.30
N ILE A 140 -7.26 11.40 -17.64
CA ILE A 140 -7.12 12.76 -17.06
C ILE A 140 -7.20 13.82 -18.18
N VAL A 141 -7.83 13.51 -19.31
CA VAL A 141 -8.02 14.48 -20.39
C VAL A 141 -8.96 15.62 -19.97
N ASP A 142 -9.93 15.35 -19.08
CA ASP A 142 -10.73 16.36 -18.36
C ASP A 142 -10.90 15.96 -16.88
N PRO A 143 -10.50 16.78 -15.89
CA PRO A 143 -10.74 16.52 -14.47
C PRO A 143 -12.21 16.25 -14.10
N LYS A 144 -13.17 16.68 -14.93
CA LYS A 144 -14.60 16.45 -14.74
C LYS A 144 -15.11 15.12 -15.31
N GLU A 145 -14.34 14.47 -16.16
CA GLU A 145 -14.69 13.18 -16.78
C GLU A 145 -13.71 12.06 -16.40
N ALA A 146 -12.90 12.27 -15.35
CA ALA A 146 -11.94 11.28 -14.87
C ALA A 146 -12.62 9.93 -14.66
N GLN A 147 -12.18 8.93 -15.45
CA GLN A 147 -12.71 7.57 -15.36
C GLN A 147 -11.92 6.80 -14.31
N TYR A 148 -12.64 6.26 -13.34
CA TYR A 148 -12.06 5.46 -12.27
C TYR A 148 -12.32 3.97 -12.50
N GLN A 149 -11.29 3.16 -12.34
CA GLN A 149 -11.40 1.70 -12.37
C GLN A 149 -10.96 1.10 -11.03
N PRO A 150 -11.87 0.49 -10.24
CA PRO A 150 -11.50 -0.10 -8.97
C PRO A 150 -10.64 -1.35 -9.21
N ILE A 151 -9.56 -1.47 -8.45
CA ILE A 151 -8.71 -2.66 -8.37
C ILE A 151 -8.45 -3.02 -6.91
N ILE A 152 -8.30 -4.31 -6.67
CA ILE A 152 -7.93 -4.83 -5.35
C ILE A 152 -6.63 -5.60 -5.48
N LEU A 153 -5.60 -5.18 -4.75
CA LEU A 153 -4.34 -5.91 -4.63
C LEU A 153 -4.28 -6.64 -3.30
N LYS A 154 -4.06 -7.95 -3.36
CA LYS A 154 -3.80 -8.81 -2.21
C LYS A 154 -2.31 -8.96 -1.96
N HIS A 155 -1.94 -9.23 -0.72
CA HIS A 155 -0.55 -9.47 -0.36
C HIS A 155 -0.01 -10.72 -1.07
N ALA A 156 1.14 -10.60 -1.75
CA ALA A 156 1.67 -11.62 -2.66
C ALA A 156 2.01 -12.97 -2.00
N VAL A 157 2.29 -12.97 -0.70
CA VAL A 157 2.64 -14.19 0.07
C VAL A 157 1.41 -14.92 0.62
N ILE A 158 0.31 -14.20 0.88
CA ILE A 158 -0.88 -14.79 1.51
C ILE A 158 -1.67 -15.54 0.44
N ARG A 159 -1.74 -16.86 0.57
CA ARG A 159 -2.40 -17.74 -0.40
C ARG A 159 -3.89 -17.88 -0.12
N ASP A 160 -4.24 -18.09 1.14
CA ASP A 160 -5.59 -18.50 1.55
C ASP A 160 -6.32 -17.35 2.25
N TYR A 161 -6.98 -16.53 1.45
CA TYR A 161 -7.93 -15.55 1.97
C TYR A 161 -9.25 -16.26 2.34
N PRO A 162 -9.87 -15.95 3.50
CA PRO A 162 -11.19 -16.48 3.88
C PRO A 162 -12.23 -16.19 2.81
N THR A 163 -13.15 -17.11 2.52
CA THR A 163 -14.08 -17.00 1.38
C THR A 163 -14.92 -15.71 1.37
N ASP A 164 -15.20 -15.13 2.53
CA ASP A 164 -16.00 -13.91 2.73
C ASP A 164 -15.16 -12.61 2.79
N TRP A 165 -13.85 -12.67 2.54
CA TRP A 165 -12.95 -11.52 2.71
C TRP A 165 -13.38 -10.28 1.91
N GLU A 166 -13.85 -10.45 0.68
CA GLU A 166 -14.29 -9.33 -0.17
C GLU A 166 -15.57 -8.67 0.35
N GLN A 167 -16.49 -9.48 0.89
CA GLN A 167 -17.70 -8.96 1.51
C GLN A 167 -17.34 -8.15 2.74
N LYS A 168 -16.46 -8.68 3.60
CA LYS A 168 -15.97 -7.95 4.78
C LYS A 168 -15.22 -6.68 4.42
N LEU A 169 -14.39 -6.69 3.38
CA LEU A 169 -13.74 -5.49 2.87
C LEU A 169 -14.76 -4.43 2.46
N ARG A 170 -15.79 -4.82 1.68
CA ARG A 170 -16.87 -3.91 1.27
C ARG A 170 -17.59 -3.32 2.49
N MET A 171 -18.03 -4.16 3.42
CA MET A 171 -18.71 -3.74 4.65
C MET A 171 -17.84 -2.81 5.50
N PHE A 172 -16.53 -3.03 5.56
CA PHE A 172 -15.61 -2.15 6.28
C PHE A 172 -15.45 -0.79 5.59
N ILE A 173 -15.31 -0.77 4.26
CA ILE A 173 -15.22 0.47 3.48
C ILE A 173 -16.52 1.28 3.60
N THR A 174 -17.69 0.62 3.59
CA THR A 174 -18.99 1.25 3.82
C THR A 174 -19.31 1.52 5.28
N GLN A 175 -18.38 1.19 6.20
CA GLN A 175 -18.49 1.38 7.65
C GLN A 175 -19.68 0.64 8.30
N GLU A 176 -20.18 -0.42 7.65
CA GLU A 176 -21.16 -1.35 8.22
C GLU A 176 -20.57 -2.22 9.33
N ILE A 177 -19.27 -2.49 9.26
CA ILE A 177 -18.50 -3.20 10.29
C ILE A 177 -17.28 -2.41 10.72
N THR A 178 -16.80 -2.73 11.91
CA THR A 178 -15.55 -2.18 12.47
C THR A 178 -14.34 -3.02 12.08
N ILE A 179 -13.15 -2.46 12.31
CA ILE A 179 -11.87 -3.15 12.01
C ILE A 179 -11.73 -4.48 12.78
N ASP A 180 -12.32 -4.58 13.97
CA ASP A 180 -12.20 -5.76 14.84
C ASP A 180 -12.97 -6.98 14.31
N GLU A 181 -13.87 -6.76 13.34
CA GLU A 181 -14.64 -7.81 12.66
C GLU A 181 -13.92 -8.37 11.42
N LEU A 182 -12.82 -7.72 10.99
CA LEU A 182 -11.98 -8.18 9.89
C LEU A 182 -11.06 -9.33 10.32
N PRO A 183 -10.86 -10.36 9.49
CA PRO A 183 -9.85 -11.37 9.75
C PRO A 183 -8.46 -10.73 9.70
N SER A 184 -7.62 -11.06 10.70
CA SER A 184 -6.24 -10.60 10.79
C SER A 184 -5.32 -11.47 9.95
N LEU A 185 -5.32 -11.28 8.64
CA LEU A 185 -4.40 -11.94 7.70
C LEU A 185 -2.98 -11.39 7.79
N VAL A 186 -2.84 -10.12 8.20
CA VAL A 186 -1.53 -9.49 8.41
C VAL A 186 -0.63 -10.24 9.39
N GLN A 187 -1.22 -10.99 10.33
CA GLN A 187 -0.46 -11.79 11.30
C GLN A 187 0.46 -12.83 10.63
N TYR A 188 0.17 -13.24 9.39
CA TYR A 188 1.01 -14.18 8.66
C TYR A 188 2.25 -13.53 8.02
N VAL A 189 2.24 -12.21 7.82
CA VAL A 189 3.22 -11.48 6.98
C VAL A 189 3.75 -10.21 7.64
N ASP A 190 3.64 -10.14 8.95
CA ASP A 190 4.21 -9.08 9.78
C ASP A 190 5.25 -9.69 10.71
N GLN A 191 6.52 -9.32 10.60
CA GLN A 191 7.60 -9.93 11.38
C GLN A 191 7.47 -9.68 12.88
N ALA A 192 6.76 -8.62 13.29
CA ALA A 192 6.46 -8.38 14.69
C ALA A 192 5.45 -9.39 15.28
N LEU A 193 4.63 -10.03 14.43
CA LEU A 193 3.60 -11.00 14.82
C LEU A 193 3.97 -12.44 14.45
N ASN A 194 4.72 -12.60 13.35
CA ASN A 194 5.24 -13.87 12.85
C ASN A 194 6.74 -13.73 12.57
N PRO A 195 7.60 -14.04 13.56
CA PRO A 195 9.06 -13.94 13.41
C PRO A 195 9.64 -14.86 12.32
N ASP A 196 8.93 -15.92 11.92
CA ASP A 196 9.35 -16.82 10.84
C ASP A 196 9.07 -16.26 9.45
N TYR A 197 8.28 -15.18 9.34
CA TYR A 197 8.03 -14.52 8.07
C TYR A 197 9.32 -13.90 7.52
N ARG A 198 9.60 -14.17 6.24
CA ARG A 198 10.69 -13.58 5.49
C ARG A 198 10.10 -12.80 4.32
N PRO A 199 10.21 -11.45 4.32
CA PRO A 199 9.71 -10.66 3.21
C PRO A 199 10.49 -11.02 1.93
N PRO A 200 9.81 -11.29 0.81
CA PRO A 200 10.48 -11.59 -0.44
C PRO A 200 11.16 -10.34 -1.01
N SER A 201 12.24 -10.55 -1.74
CA SER A 201 12.93 -9.52 -2.51
C SER A 201 12.14 -9.08 -3.74
N TRP A 202 12.50 -7.92 -4.31
CA TRP A 202 11.96 -7.46 -5.60
C TRP A 202 12.03 -8.55 -6.67
N LYS A 203 13.18 -9.21 -6.78
CA LYS A 203 13.41 -10.26 -7.79
C LYS A 203 12.46 -11.43 -7.61
N GLU A 204 12.20 -11.87 -6.38
CA GLU A 204 11.27 -12.97 -6.10
C GLU A 204 9.83 -12.58 -6.46
N VAL A 205 9.41 -11.36 -6.12
CA VAL A 205 8.07 -10.84 -6.46
C VAL A 205 7.92 -10.68 -7.98
N TYR A 206 8.89 -10.06 -8.63
CA TYR A 206 8.88 -9.82 -10.07
C TYR A 206 8.92 -11.13 -10.87
N LEU A 207 9.71 -12.12 -10.45
CA LEU A 207 9.72 -13.45 -11.06
C LEU A 207 8.44 -14.24 -10.78
N ALA A 208 7.87 -14.16 -9.59
CA ALA A 208 6.59 -14.81 -9.29
C ALA A 208 5.46 -14.26 -10.17
N ALA A 209 5.49 -12.97 -10.48
CA ALA A 209 4.58 -12.36 -11.44
C ALA A 209 4.76 -12.88 -12.89
N ARG A 210 5.89 -13.53 -13.23
CA ARG A 210 6.07 -14.25 -14.52
C ARG A 210 5.40 -15.63 -14.55
N GLY A 211 5.12 -16.22 -13.38
CA GLY A 211 4.65 -17.60 -13.24
C GLY A 211 3.14 -17.78 -13.12
N PHE A 212 2.34 -16.71 -13.13
CA PHE A 212 0.87 -16.77 -13.05
C PHE A 212 0.18 -16.53 -14.40
N ALA A 213 0.75 -17.10 -15.46
CA ALA A 213 0.04 -17.41 -16.70
C ALA A 213 0.17 -18.93 -16.96
N GLY A 214 -0.73 -19.71 -16.37
CA GLY A 214 -0.79 -21.18 -16.42
C GLY A 214 -0.63 -21.78 -15.02
N VAL A 215 -1.65 -22.34 -14.38
CA VAL A 215 -2.75 -23.20 -14.85
C VAL A 215 -4.07 -22.75 -14.22
#